data_AF-A0A958M197-F1
#
_entry.id   AF-A0A958M197-F1
#
_cell.length_a   1.000
_cell.length_b   1.000
_cell.length_c   1.000
_cell.angle_alpha   90.00
_cell.angle_beta   90.00
_cell.angle_gamma   90.00
#
_symmetry.space_group_name_H-M   'P 1'
#
loop_
_entity.id
_entity.type
_entity.pdbx_description
1 polymer ?
#
loop_
_entity_poly.entity_id
_entity_poly.type
_entity_poly.pdbx_seq_one_letter_code
_entity_poly.pdbx_strand_id
1 'polypeptide(L)'
;MFKGNIFTYLFLALGIGLVTTAYLLNNSYQKKLPSLKTIAVLEKLNGDVFITKKFRLKRLPVSDKSNLNSLDTIETSANSKADIIFPTGEKIR
;
A
#
# COMPACT_ATOMS: atom_id res chain seq x y z
N MET A 1 54.77 6.47 21.64
CA MET A 1 54.77 6.59 20.17
C MET A 1 54.03 5.38 19.61
N PHE A 2 52.71 5.49 19.39
CA PHE A 2 51.91 4.37 18.89
C PHE A 2 52.28 4.12 17.42
N LYS A 3 53.02 3.05 17.14
CA LYS A 3 53.17 2.53 15.77
C LYS A 3 51.86 1.79 15.43
N GLY A 4 50.82 2.55 15.12
CA GLY A 4 49.54 2.00 14.69
C GLY A 4 49.74 1.19 13.41
N ASN A 5 49.30 -0.05 13.43
CA ASN A 5 49.36 -0.93 12.27
C ASN A 5 48.41 -0.38 11.20
N ILE A 6 48.90 -0.20 9.96
CA ILE A 6 48.11 0.32 8.84
C ILE A 6 46.84 -0.50 8.62
N PHE A 7 46.89 -1.81 8.90
CA PHE A 7 45.74 -2.70 8.84
C PHE A 7 44.63 -2.31 9.82
N THR A 8 44.97 -1.82 11.02
CA THR A 8 43.98 -1.38 12.01
C THR A 8 43.18 -0.17 11.50
N TYR A 9 43.83 0.78 10.84
CA TYR A 9 43.15 1.94 10.25
C TYR A 9 42.30 1.56 9.04
N LEU A 10 42.76 0.61 8.22
CA LEU A 10 41.99 0.04 7.10
C LEU A 10 40.71 -0.66 7.58
N PHE A 11 40.81 -1.51 8.60
CA PHE A 11 39.64 -2.18 9.19
C PHE A 11 38.66 -1.19 9.83
N LEU A 12 39.17 -0.15 10.48
CA LEU A 12 38.33 0.92 11.05
C LEU A 12 37.57 1.67 9.96
N ALA A 13 38.25 2.05 8.87
CA ALA A 13 37.62 2.73 7.73
C ALA A 13 36.55 1.86 7.05
N LEU A 14 36.81 0.56 6.89
CA LEU A 14 35.85 -0.41 6.36
C LEU A 14 34.62 -0.53 7.25
N GLY A 15 34.79 -0.60 8.57
CA GLY A 15 33.70 -0.63 9.54
C GLY A 15 32.81 0.61 9.45
N ILE A 16 33.40 1.80 9.37
CA ILE A 16 32.66 3.06 9.24
C ILE A 16 31.90 3.13 7.91
N GLY A 17 32.49 2.63 6.82
CA GLY A 17 31.83 2.53 5.51
C GLY A 17 30.60 1.62 5.52
N LEU A 18 30.68 0.49 6.23
CA LEU A 18 29.54 -0.42 6.39
C LEU A 18 28.42 0.20 7.24
N VAL A 19 28.75 0.90 8.33
CA VAL A 19 27.76 1.56 9.19
C VAL A 19 27.06 2.70 8.45
N THR A 20 27.80 3.50 7.68
CA THR A 20 27.23 4.62 6.91
C THR A 20 26.31 4.14 5.77
N THR A 21 26.70 3.10 5.03
CA THR A 21 25.84 2.50 4.00
C THR A 21 24.58 1.88 4.61
N ALA A 22 24.70 1.14 5.72
CA ALA A 22 23.55 0.59 6.45
C ALA A 22 22.59 1.69 6.95
N TYR A 23 23.13 2.81 7.44
CA TYR A 23 22.34 3.96 7.88
C TYR A 23 21.57 4.63 6.72
N LEU A 24 22.22 4.82 5.57
CA LEU A 24 21.60 5.38 4.36
C LEU A 24 20.52 4.46 3.78
N LEU A 25 20.75 3.15 3.81
CA LEU A 25 19.76 2.14 3.43
C LEU A 25 18.54 2.20 4.35
N ASN A 26 18.75 2.21 5.67
CA ASN A 26 17.66 2.25 6.65
C ASN A 26 16.78 3.51 6.50
N ASN A 27 17.40 4.68 6.30
CA ASN A 27 16.66 5.92 6.07
C ASN A 27 15.88 5.91 4.74
N SER A 28 16.36 5.19 3.72
CA SER A 28 15.64 5.04 2.45
C SER A 28 14.44 4.09 2.58
N TYR A 29 14.54 3.05 3.40
CA TYR A 29 13.42 2.13 3.71
C TYR A 29 12.33 2.76 4.59
N GLN A 30 12.61 3.88 5.27
CA GLN A 30 11.62 4.60 6.07
C GLN A 30 10.67 5.51 5.27
N LYS A 31 10.75 5.52 3.93
CA LYS A 31 9.66 6.06 3.11
C LYS A 31 8.43 5.15 3.28
N LYS A 32 7.68 5.38 4.35
CA LYS A 32 6.36 4.78 4.56
C LYS A 32 5.53 5.12 3.34
N LEU A 33 5.07 4.09 2.62
CA LEU A 33 4.11 4.28 1.54
C LEU A 33 2.96 5.13 2.09
N PRO A 34 2.50 6.17 1.37
CA PRO A 34 1.33 6.93 1.80
C PRO A 34 0.19 5.95 2.04
N SER A 35 -0.46 6.04 3.20
CA SER A 35 -1.60 5.20 3.51
C SER A 35 -2.63 5.38 2.40
N LEU A 36 -3.11 4.27 1.85
CA LEU A 36 -4.09 4.27 0.76
C LEU A 36 -5.33 5.04 1.25
N LYS A 37 -5.58 6.21 0.65
CA LYS A 37 -6.73 7.04 0.96
C LYS A 37 -7.98 6.34 0.43
N THR A 38 -8.93 6.05 1.31
CA THR A 38 -10.24 5.53 0.92
C THR A 38 -11.00 6.59 0.14
N ILE A 39 -11.40 6.26 -1.08
CA ILE A 39 -12.16 7.13 -1.99
C ILE A 39 -13.65 7.03 -1.69
N ALA A 40 -14.15 5.82 -1.44
CA ALA A 40 -15.54 5.54 -1.12
C ALA A 40 -15.68 4.18 -0.43
N VAL A 41 -16.82 3.92 0.18
CA VAL A 41 -17.17 2.61 0.76
C VAL A 41 -18.24 1.98 -0.11
N LEU A 42 -17.99 0.77 -0.60
CA LEU A 42 -18.99 -0.03 -1.30
C LEU A 42 -19.69 -0.94 -0.29
N GLU A 43 -21.00 -0.78 -0.18
CA GLU A 43 -21.90 -1.60 0.63
C GLU A 43 -22.70 -2.53 -0.29
N LYS A 44 -22.57 -3.83 -0.07
CA LYS A 44 -23.29 -4.86 -0.83
C LYS A 44 -24.67 -5.01 -0.21
N LEU A 45 -25.73 -4.72 -0.97
CA LEU A 45 -27.11 -4.83 -0.49
C LEU A 45 -27.71 -6.20 -0.80
N ASN A 46 -27.54 -6.68 -2.03
CA ASN A 46 -28.14 -7.94 -2.47
C ASN A 46 -27.42 -8.53 -3.69
N GLY A 47 -27.41 -9.85 -3.81
CA GLY A 47 -26.86 -10.58 -4.95
C GLY A 47 -25.33 -10.61 -4.97
N ASP A 48 -24.72 -10.85 -6.13
CA ASP A 48 -23.27 -10.90 -6.27
C ASP A 48 -22.73 -9.60 -6.87
N VAL A 49 -21.75 -9.05 -6.18
CA VAL A 49 -21.05 -7.82 -6.55
C VAL A 49 -19.57 -8.14 -6.63
N PHE A 50 -18.94 -7.72 -7.72
CA PHE A 50 -17.52 -7.94 -7.97
C PHE A 50 -16.81 -6.61 -8.19
N ILE A 51 -15.61 -6.48 -7.64
CA ILE A 51 -14.71 -5.37 -7.93
C ILE A 51 -13.56 -5.87 -8.78
N THR A 52 -13.28 -5.16 -9.88
CA THR A 52 -12.06 -5.29 -10.66
C THR A 52 -11.19 -4.06 -10.41
N LYS A 53 -10.01 -4.23 -9.82
CA LYS A 53 -9.11 -3.11 -9.55
C LYS A 53 -8.39 -2.68 -10.82
N LYS A 54 -8.19 -1.37 -11.05
CA LYS A 54 -7.54 -0.85 -12.27
C LYS A 54 -6.21 -1.53 -12.62
N PHE A 55 -5.42 -1.89 -11.61
CA PHE A 55 -4.10 -2.51 -11.76
C PHE A 55 -4.11 -4.02 -11.51
N ARG A 56 -5.28 -4.64 -11.35
CA ARG A 56 -5.43 -6.08 -11.17
C ARG A 56 -6.54 -6.61 -12.07
N LEU A 57 -6.16 -7.49 -13.01
CA LEU A 57 -7.08 -8.18 -13.91
C LEU A 57 -8.01 -9.19 -13.20
N LYS A 58 -7.85 -9.39 -11.88
CA LYS A 58 -8.61 -10.36 -11.12
C LYS A 58 -9.86 -9.70 -10.52
N ARG A 59 -11.03 -10.25 -10.86
CA ARG A 59 -12.31 -9.98 -10.20
C ARG A 59 -12.27 -10.51 -8.77
N LEU A 60 -12.63 -9.66 -7.82
CA LEU A 60 -12.73 -10.02 -6.41
C LEU A 60 -14.18 -9.86 -5.96
N PRO A 61 -14.78 -10.88 -5.31
CA PRO A 61 -16.08 -10.73 -4.72
C PRO A 61 -16.02 -9.70 -3.59
N VAL A 62 -17.05 -8.87 -3.51
CA VAL A 62 -17.18 -7.83 -2.49
C VAL A 62 -17.90 -8.40 -1.28
N SER A 63 -17.35 -8.17 -0.08
CA SER A 63 -18.04 -8.43 1.20
C SER A 63 -19.12 -7.39 1.48
N ASP A 64 -19.92 -7.59 2.54
CA ASP A 64 -21.02 -6.69 2.93
C ASP A 64 -20.61 -5.20 2.95
N LYS A 65 -19.38 -4.92 3.39
CA LYS A 65 -18.73 -3.61 3.25
C LYS A 65 -17.31 -3.77 2.75
N SER A 66 -16.89 -2.90 1.83
CA SER A 66 -15.52 -2.85 1.35
C SER A 66 -15.08 -1.43 1.05
N ASN A 67 -13.82 -1.12 1.32
CA ASN A 67 -13.24 0.18 1.02
C ASN A 67 -12.71 0.21 -0.41
N LEU A 68 -13.15 1.21 -1.17
CA LEU A 68 -12.63 1.53 -2.50
C LEU A 68 -11.47 2.50 -2.33
N ASN A 69 -10.26 2.05 -2.63
CA ASN A 69 -9.02 2.81 -2.45
C ASN A 69 -8.43 3.30 -3.78
N SER A 70 -9.04 2.91 -4.90
CA SER A 70 -8.62 3.26 -6.25
C SER A 70 -9.84 3.42 -7.16
N LEU A 71 -9.62 3.97 -8.36
CA LEU A 71 -10.60 3.99 -9.43
C LEU A 71 -10.83 2.56 -9.91
N ASP A 72 -11.73 1.85 -9.27
CA ASP A 72 -12.03 0.45 -9.55
C ASP A 72 -13.34 0.32 -10.34
N THR A 73 -13.47 -0.75 -11.11
CA THR A 73 -14.70 -1.09 -11.83
C THR A 73 -15.55 -1.99 -10.96
N ILE A 74 -16.82 -1.62 -10.76
CA ILE A 74 -17.79 -2.41 -10.01
C ILE A 74 -18.72 -3.09 -11.01
N GLU A 75 -18.82 -4.41 -10.89
CA GLU A 75 -19.70 -5.23 -11.70
C GLU A 75 -20.77 -5.85 -10.79
N THR A 76 -22.03 -5.68 -11.17
CA THR A 76 -23.19 -6.27 -10.50
C THR A 76 -23.86 -7.27 -11.44
N SER A 77 -24.35 -8.39 -10.90
CA SER A 77 -25.23 -9.27 -11.66
C SER A 77 -26.62 -8.62 -11.84
N ALA A 78 -27.40 -9.05 -12.84
CA ALA A 78 -28.65 -8.39 -13.27
C ALA A 78 -29.67 -8.11 -12.15
N ASN A 79 -29.69 -8.94 -11.10
CA ASN A 79 -30.59 -8.80 -9.94
C ASN A 79 -29.89 -8.28 -8.68
N SER A 80 -28.61 -7.90 -8.78
CA SER A 80 -27.79 -7.50 -7.63
C SER A 80 -27.82 -5.99 -7.44
N LYS A 81 -27.69 -5.54 -6.18
CA LYS A 81 -27.71 -4.13 -5.78
C LYS A 81 -26.53 -3.84 -4.86
N ALA A 82 -25.88 -2.70 -5.07
CA ALA A 82 -24.82 -2.20 -4.22
C ALA A 82 -24.98 -0.69 -4.05
N ASP A 83 -24.63 -0.16 -2.89
CA ASP A 83 -24.59 1.28 -2.67
C ASP A 83 -23.12 1.71 -2.49
N ILE A 84 -22.68 2.72 -3.23
CA ILE A 84 -21.38 3.38 -3.09
C ILE A 84 -21.60 4.64 -2.25
N ILE A 85 -20.99 4.68 -1.07
CA ILE A 85 -21.07 5.80 -0.14
C ILE A 85 -19.75 6.57 -0.21
N PHE A 86 -19.81 7.81 -0.66
CA PHE A 86 -18.66 8.70 -0.68
C PHE A 86 -18.44 9.34 0.70
N PRO A 87 -17.21 9.74 1.05
CA PRO A 87 -16.91 10.46 2.29
C PRO A 87 -17.67 11.78 2.42
N THR A 88 -18.13 12.35 1.29
CA THR A 88 -18.97 13.54 1.21
C THR A 88 -20.40 13.30 1.69
N GLY A 89 -20.79 12.04 1.93
CA GLY A 89 -22.16 11.64 2.30
C GLY A 89 -23.06 11.37 1.09
N GLU A 90 -22.58 11.65 -0.12
CA GLU A 90 -23.26 11.30 -1.36
C GLU A 90 -23.31 9.77 -1.55
N LYS A 91 -24.43 9.30 -2.10
CA LYS A 91 -24.67 7.87 -2.32
C LYS A 91 -25.06 7.62 -3.77
N ILE A 92 -24.42 6.64 -4.39
CA ILE A 92 -24.76 6.13 -5.72
C ILE A 92 -25.20 4.68 -5.56
N ARG A 93 -26.30 4.29 -6.19
CA ARG A 93 -26.78 2.90 -6.23
C ARG A 93 -26.51 2.29 -7.60
#